data_AF-A0A6G4ZYP9-F1
#
_entry.id   AF-A0A6G4ZYP9-F1
#
_cell.length_a   1.000
_cell.length_b   1.000
_cell.length_c   1.000
_cell.angle_alpha   90.00
_cell.angle_beta   90.00
_cell.angle_gamma   90.00
#
_symmetry.space_group_name_H-M   'P 1'
#
loop_
_entity.id
_entity.type
_entity.pdbx_description
1 polymer ?
#
loop_
_entity_poly.entity_id
_entity_poly.type
_entity_poly.pdbx_seq_one_letter_code
_entity_poly.pdbx_strand_id
1 'polypeptide(L)'
;SNKTRKEFMNRTKCFEYQYGNITDKETNMTLNGKNTVGENIADNGGLRLSFEAYRNLLETEYRGMDTRLAGMENVTGKQLFFISNGMAWCRLARPEYIKLMIQYDPHSPAPYR
;
A
#
# COMPACT_ATOMS: atom_id res chain seq x y z
N SER A 1 -27.03 -5.68 2.74
CA SER A 1 -27.72 -6.96 2.99
C SER A 1 -26.72 -7.99 3.54
N ASN A 2 -27.19 -9.11 4.11
CA ASN A 2 -26.31 -10.19 4.59
C ASN A 2 -25.37 -10.74 3.50
N LYS A 3 -25.83 -10.77 2.23
CA LYS A 3 -25.02 -11.20 1.09
C LYS A 3 -23.81 -10.27 0.86
N THR A 4 -24.02 -8.95 0.87
CA THR A 4 -22.94 -7.96 0.70
C THR A 4 -21.90 -8.08 1.81
N ARG A 5 -22.35 -8.22 3.07
CA ARG A 5 -21.44 -8.38 4.22
C ARG A 5 -20.62 -9.66 4.09
N LYS A 6 -21.25 -10.78 3.71
CA LYS A 6 -20.55 -12.06 3.51
C LYS A 6 -19.47 -11.96 2.43
N GLU A 7 -19.78 -11.31 1.31
CA GLU A 7 -18.83 -11.13 0.21
C GLU A 7 -17.67 -10.21 0.60
N PHE A 8 -17.95 -9.12 1.32
CA PHE A 8 -16.91 -8.24 1.86
C PHE A 8 -15.94 -9.01 2.78
N MET A 9 -16.48 -9.80 3.72
CA MET A 9 -15.65 -10.63 4.59
C MET A 9 -14.86 -11.68 3.81
N ASN A 10 -15.40 -12.23 2.72
CA ASN A 10 -14.68 -13.19 1.88
C ASN A 10 -13.46 -12.56 1.21
N ARG A 11 -13.58 -11.33 0.69
CA ARG A 11 -12.47 -10.60 0.08
C ARG A 11 -11.44 -10.13 1.11
N THR A 12 -11.90 -9.73 2.29
CA THR A 12 -11.07 -9.32 3.43
C THR A 12 -10.04 -10.40 3.79
N LYS A 13 -10.43 -11.69 3.74
CA LYS A 13 -9.53 -12.82 4.00
C LYS A 13 -8.30 -12.87 3.10
N CYS A 14 -8.39 -12.35 1.86
CA CYS A 14 -7.24 -12.30 0.96
C CYS A 14 -6.13 -11.41 1.54
N PHE A 15 -6.50 -10.24 2.08
CA PHE A 15 -5.56 -9.33 2.74
C PHE A 15 -5.03 -9.90 4.05
N GLU A 16 -5.89 -10.51 4.88
CA GLU A 16 -5.44 -11.18 6.11
C GLU A 16 -4.38 -12.23 5.82
N TYR A 17 -4.60 -13.06 4.80
CA TYR A 17 -3.67 -14.11 4.40
C TYR A 17 -2.39 -13.55 3.76
N GLN A 18 -2.51 -12.61 2.82
CA GLN A 18 -1.36 -12.01 2.15
C GLN A 18 -0.40 -11.39 3.16
N TYR A 19 -0.90 -10.50 4.01
CA TYR A 19 -0.07 -9.79 4.98
C TYR A 19 0.35 -10.70 6.14
N GLY A 20 -0.51 -11.63 6.55
CA GLY A 20 -0.19 -12.63 7.58
C GLY A 20 0.86 -13.67 7.18
N ASN A 21 1.29 -13.71 5.91
CA ASN A 21 2.40 -14.55 5.46
C ASN A 21 3.73 -13.80 5.32
N ILE A 22 3.74 -12.50 5.59
CA ILE A 22 4.96 -11.70 5.54
C ILE A 22 5.70 -11.87 6.86
N THR A 23 6.96 -12.27 6.78
CA THR A 23 7.87 -12.31 7.93
C THR A 23 8.89 -11.19 7.81
N ASP A 24 8.96 -10.37 8.86
CA ASP A 24 9.90 -9.27 8.92
C ASP A 24 11.33 -9.78 9.14
N LYS A 25 12.27 -9.32 8.32
CA LYS A 25 13.65 -9.85 8.30
C LYS A 25 14.46 -9.43 9.52
N GLU A 26 14.20 -8.25 10.07
CA GLU A 26 14.96 -7.69 11.20
C GLU A 26 14.54 -8.30 12.53
N THR A 27 13.25 -8.60 12.67
CA THR A 27 12.65 -9.11 13.92
C THR A 27 12.35 -10.60 13.88
N ASN A 28 12.33 -11.21 12.70
CA ASN A 28 11.86 -12.58 12.43
C ASN A 28 10.41 -12.83 12.90
N MET A 29 9.61 -11.75 13.02
CA MET A 29 8.21 -11.84 13.40
C MET A 29 7.31 -11.81 12.17
N THR A 30 6.29 -12.66 12.16
CA THR A 30 5.24 -12.63 11.14
C THR A 30 4.25 -11.52 11.45
N LEU A 31 3.85 -10.75 10.43
CA LEU A 31 2.88 -9.68 10.57
C LEU A 31 1.51 -10.23 11.01
N ASN A 32 0.78 -9.45 11.80
CA ASN A 32 -0.59 -9.81 12.19
C ASN A 32 -1.60 -9.30 11.15
N GLY A 33 -1.76 -10.06 10.07
CA GLY A 33 -2.65 -9.70 8.96
C GLY A 33 -4.13 -9.49 9.35
N LYS A 34 -4.60 -10.07 10.47
CA LYS A 34 -5.94 -9.82 11.02
C LYS A 34 -6.04 -8.46 11.70
N ASN A 35 -5.03 -8.09 12.48
CA ASN A 35 -4.99 -6.79 13.15
C ASN A 35 -4.89 -5.64 12.14
N THR A 36 -4.09 -5.84 11.08
CA THR A 36 -3.77 -4.78 10.11
C THR A 36 -4.74 -4.71 8.94
N VAL A 37 -5.75 -5.58 8.88
CA VAL A 37 -6.56 -5.77 7.67
C VAL A 37 -7.30 -4.51 7.23
N GLY A 38 -7.77 -3.68 8.17
CA GLY A 38 -8.48 -2.44 7.87
C GLY A 38 -7.59 -1.46 7.10
N GLU A 39 -6.39 -1.21 7.62
CA GLU A 39 -5.42 -0.30 7.02
C GLU A 39 -4.83 -0.86 5.73
N ASN A 40 -4.59 -2.18 5.66
CA ASN A 40 -4.13 -2.82 4.43
C ASN A 40 -5.15 -2.68 3.28
N ILE A 41 -6.45 -2.81 3.59
CA ILE A 41 -7.54 -2.56 2.62
C ILE A 41 -7.54 -1.07 2.22
N ALA A 42 -7.38 -0.16 3.18
CA ALA A 42 -7.35 1.28 2.92
C ALA A 42 -6.19 1.68 2.01
N ASP A 43 -4.98 1.17 2.24
CA ASP A 43 -3.79 1.45 1.42
C ASP A 43 -3.97 0.98 -0.01
N ASN A 44 -4.38 -0.28 -0.20
CA ASN A 44 -4.56 -0.85 -1.53
C ASN A 44 -5.72 -0.18 -2.29
N GLY A 45 -6.82 0.10 -1.59
CA GLY A 45 -7.97 0.79 -2.16
C GLY A 45 -7.62 2.23 -2.54
N GLY A 46 -6.98 2.96 -1.64
CA GLY A 46 -6.57 4.35 -1.83
C GLY A 46 -5.55 4.52 -2.95
N LEU A 47 -4.52 3.67 -3.00
CA LEU A 47 -3.52 3.70 -4.06
C LEU A 47 -4.15 3.41 -5.43
N ARG A 48 -5.05 2.42 -5.50
CA ARG A 48 -5.75 2.09 -6.75
C ARG A 48 -6.62 3.26 -7.23
N LEU A 49 -7.44 3.82 -6.34
CA LEU A 49 -8.36 4.92 -6.69
C LEU A 49 -7.59 6.18 -7.10
N SER A 50 -6.52 6.52 -6.38
CA SER A 50 -5.67 7.67 -6.71
C SER A 50 -4.95 7.50 -8.05
N PHE A 51 -4.47 6.29 -8.37
CA PHE A 51 -3.87 6.01 -9.68
C PHE A 51 -4.91 6.06 -10.81
N GLU A 52 -6.11 5.52 -10.60
CA GLU A 52 -7.22 5.64 -11.56
C GLU A 52 -7.57 7.12 -11.81
N ALA A 53 -7.66 7.94 -10.75
CA ALA A 53 -7.88 9.37 -10.88
C ALA A 53 -6.77 10.09 -11.64
N TYR A 54 -5.50 9.76 -11.36
CA TYR A 54 -4.35 10.32 -12.08
C TYR A 54 -4.38 9.98 -13.58
N ARG A 55 -4.71 8.74 -13.94
CA ARG A 55 -4.85 8.35 -15.36
C ARG A 55 -5.98 9.11 -16.03
N ASN A 56 -7.15 9.20 -15.39
CA ASN A 56 -8.28 9.95 -15.93
C ASN A 56 -7.90 11.41 -16.17
N LEU A 57 -7.25 12.06 -15.20
CA LEU A 57 -6.75 13.43 -15.33
C LEU A 57 -5.83 13.59 -16.55
N LEU A 58 -4.86 12.69 -16.72
CA LEU A 58 -3.95 12.73 -17.86
C LEU A 58 -4.70 12.63 -19.20
N GLU A 59 -5.68 11.74 -19.29
CA GLU A 59 -6.46 11.51 -20.51
C GLU A 59 -7.40 12.69 -20.83
N THR A 60 -8.12 13.21 -19.83
CA THR A 60 -9.16 14.21 -20.05
C THR A 60 -8.63 15.64 -20.11
N GLU A 61 -7.61 15.97 -19.33
CA GLU A 61 -7.13 17.35 -19.20
C GLU A 61 -5.76 17.57 -19.87
N TYR A 62 -4.92 16.52 -19.94
CA TYR A 62 -3.55 16.62 -20.47
C TYR A 62 -3.33 15.86 -21.78
N ARG A 63 -4.40 15.43 -22.47
CA ARG A 63 -4.34 14.74 -23.78
C ARG A 63 -3.44 13.50 -23.79
N GLY A 64 -3.38 12.78 -22.68
CA GLY A 64 -2.53 11.60 -22.50
C GLY A 64 -1.03 11.92 -22.42
N MET A 65 -0.64 13.17 -22.12
CA MET A 65 0.76 13.56 -21.98
C MET A 65 1.45 12.71 -20.89
N ASP A 66 2.63 12.21 -21.22
CA ASP A 66 3.48 11.55 -20.26
C ASP A 66 4.37 12.58 -19.55
N THR A 67 4.05 12.87 -18.29
CA THR A 67 4.81 13.84 -17.48
C THR A 67 6.20 13.31 -17.18
N ARG A 68 7.23 14.09 -17.49
CA ARG A 68 8.63 13.77 -17.18
C ARG A 68 9.20 14.74 -16.15
N LEU A 69 9.98 14.21 -15.22
CA LEU A 69 10.68 15.00 -14.21
C LEU A 69 12.11 15.25 -14.69
N ALA A 70 12.58 16.49 -14.60
CA ALA A 70 13.96 16.84 -14.95
C ALA A 70 14.96 16.07 -14.07
N GLY A 71 15.98 15.47 -14.68
CA GLY A 71 16.94 14.57 -14.03
C GLY A 71 16.44 13.13 -13.84
N MET A 72 15.20 12.82 -14.24
CA MET A 72 14.62 11.46 -14.25
C MET A 72 13.82 11.22 -15.54
N GLU A 73 14.30 11.73 -16.67
CA GLU A 73 13.58 11.72 -17.95
C GLU A 73 13.32 10.29 -18.46
N ASN A 74 14.11 9.31 -18.03
CA ASN A 74 13.92 7.89 -18.34
C ASN A 74 12.73 7.25 -17.59
N VAL A 75 12.12 7.95 -16.62
CA VAL A 75 10.98 7.47 -15.84
C VAL A 75 9.70 8.17 -16.30
N THR A 76 8.65 7.39 -16.59
CA THR A 76 7.33 7.91 -17.01
C THR A 76 6.60 8.54 -15.83
N GLY A 77 5.63 9.42 -16.07
CA GLY A 77 4.79 10.01 -15.02
C GLY A 77 4.03 8.94 -14.22
N LYS A 78 3.59 7.88 -14.90
CA LYS A 78 2.94 6.72 -14.26
C LYS A 78 3.89 5.93 -13.35
N GLN A 79 5.16 5.78 -13.71
CA GLN A 79 6.17 5.17 -12.83
C GLN A 79 6.52 6.11 -11.68
N LEU A 80 6.67 7.41 -11.94
CA LEU A 80 6.94 8.43 -10.92
C LEU A 80 5.84 8.48 -9.85
N PHE A 81 4.57 8.26 -10.23
CA PHE A 81 3.47 8.12 -9.28
C PHE A 81 3.75 7.05 -8.22
N PHE A 82 4.15 5.84 -8.64
CA PHE A 82 4.44 4.74 -7.71
C PHE A 82 5.74 4.96 -6.93
N ILE A 83 6.76 5.57 -7.54
CA ILE A 83 7.98 5.98 -6.83
C ILE A 83 7.63 6.99 -5.73
N SER A 84 6.81 8.00 -6.03
CA SER A 84 6.35 8.99 -5.06
C SER A 84 5.56 8.35 -3.92
N ASN A 85 4.69 7.39 -4.21
CA ASN A 85 3.97 6.64 -3.17
C ASN A 85 4.95 5.85 -2.28
N GLY A 86 5.91 5.13 -2.88
CA GLY A 86 6.92 4.39 -2.11
C GLY A 86 7.79 5.29 -1.24
N MET A 87 8.16 6.48 -1.74
CA MET A 87 8.93 7.47 -0.96
C MET A 87 8.20 7.97 0.28
N ALA A 88 6.86 8.06 0.25
CA ALA A 88 6.07 8.45 1.42
C ALA A 88 6.19 7.45 2.59
N TRP A 89 6.54 6.20 2.28
CA TRP A 89 6.75 5.13 3.26
C TRP A 89 8.21 4.91 3.66
N CYS A 90 9.16 5.65 3.08
CA CYS A 90 10.57 5.54 3.45
C CYS A 90 10.76 5.88 4.94
N ARG A 91 11.09 4.86 5.74
CA ARG A 91 11.40 5.00 7.17
C ARG A 91 12.50 4.04 7.58
N LEU A 92 13.28 4.48 8.57
CA LEU A 92 14.19 3.64 9.34
C LEU A 92 13.65 3.53 10.76
N ALA A 93 13.61 2.31 11.27
CA ALA A 93 13.13 2.02 12.60
C ALA A 93 14.06 1.00 13.27
N ARG A 94 14.21 1.12 14.60
CA ARG A 94 14.95 0.11 15.38
C ARG A 94 14.13 -1.19 15.43
N PRO A 95 14.77 -2.38 15.45
CA PRO A 95 14.07 -3.65 15.54
C PRO A 95 13.10 -3.72 16.72
N GLU A 96 13.44 -3.14 17.87
CA GLU A 96 12.56 -3.12 19.06
C GLU A 96 11.25 -2.38 18.78
N TYR A 97 11.31 -1.28 18.03
CA TYR A 97 10.13 -0.54 17.63
C TYR A 97 9.32 -1.31 16.57
N ILE A 98 9.97 -1.98 15.62
CA ILE A 98 9.30 -2.83 14.63
C ILE A 98 8.51 -3.95 15.34
N LYS A 99 9.07 -4.56 16.39
CA LYS A 99 8.36 -5.57 17.19
C LYS A 99 7.09 -5.02 17.83
N LEU A 100 7.16 -3.80 18.39
CA LEU A 100 5.98 -3.14 18.98
C LEU A 100 4.93 -2.83 17.91
N MET A 101 5.36 -2.34 16.73
CA MET A 101 4.46 -2.09 15.60
C MET A 101 3.73 -3.36 15.17
N ILE A 102 4.46 -4.46 14.96
CA ILE A 102 3.88 -5.75 14.55
C ILE A 102 2.86 -6.27 15.58
N GLN A 103 3.10 -6.02 16.87
CA GLN A 103 2.24 -6.54 17.95
C GLN A 103 0.99 -5.67 18.19
N TYR A 104 1.11 -4.34 18.11
CA TYR A 104 0.11 -3.43 18.65
C TYR A 104 -0.42 -2.39 17.66
N ASP A 105 0.34 -2.03 16.63
CA ASP A 105 -0.09 -1.01 15.68
C ASP A 105 -1.09 -1.59 14.67
N PRO A 106 -2.20 -0.89 14.36
CA PRO A 106 -3.15 -1.34 13.34
C PRO A 106 -2.60 -1.23 11.91
N HIS A 107 -1.44 -0.61 11.70
CA HIS A 107 -0.80 -0.50 10.40
C HIS A 107 0.33 -1.53 10.24
N SER A 108 0.44 -2.10 9.05
CA SER A 108 1.64 -2.86 8.67
C SER A 108 2.89 -1.96 8.75
N PRO A 109 4.07 -2.48 9.13
CA PRO A 109 5.31 -1.70 9.06
C PRO A 109 5.54 -1.14 7.65
N ALA A 110 6.13 0.06 7.57
CA ALA A 110 6.22 0.83 6.33
C ALA A 110 6.80 0.09 5.10
N PRO A 111 7.82 -0.79 5.23
CA PRO A 111 8.32 -1.56 4.07
C PRO A 111 7.31 -2.53 3.43
N TYR A 112 6.17 -2.78 4.08
CA TYR A 112 5.13 -3.71 3.63
C TYR A 112 3.85 -3.01 3.18
N ARG A 113 3.83 -1.67 3.17
CA ARG A 113 2.69 -0.85 2.72
C ARG A 113 2.87 -0.36 1.30
#